data_AF-H1HMK8-F1
#
_entry.id   AF-H1HMK8-F1
#
_cell.length_a   1.000
_cell.length_b   1.000
_cell.length_c   1.000
_cell.angle_alpha   90.00
_cell.angle_beta   90.00
_cell.angle_gamma   90.00
#
_symmetry.space_group_name_H-M   'P 1'
#
loop_
_entity.id
_entity.type
_entity.pdbx_description
1 polymer ?
#
loop_
_entity_poly.entity_id
_entity_poly.type
_entity_poly.pdbx_seq_one_letter_code
_entity_poly.pdbx_strand_id
1 'polypeptide(L)'
;MIMKTKQSIYLLAVVVMMLLVTGCSPDAFSLGGKDLSSDDLVEGIAYEIKHDVSNPNIVIVKSLLPSGYAVIMDTPQGRYQSSEVTLKIPFSGTYKIRMGAETRGGFVWGPYATFTVKDFFAGFVNDPLWTKISGGVGHSKRWKLDIDANTVTKHTDLWAGPLGFWGVDDNWNSVMLGQKIAGDSWNWTPDIAGNGWVMRPMDYGYMEFDLKDGAHVTVHNAETGKTMRGTYMLDTENHTITFSDAQLLHNSGHDGVVTNWSASLSLFGLDDDRLQIAALRDNSSEKPCRLCYNFVSQEYWDNWKPNPGTGTADVQPKLIEGWKNLIENPTNREITYKLAKDDQGAAFDYCNLDGTPKGLTFTAASGIEDAKLVIYYGTNAESRTYTYTAPDGSQVKGTYTLSNEGVITFSKGLGNTALAANFNMSANADNSLRILSVSTDAYSGALKDLWLGKSCVDDQGQRFQYQGYHWVAQTKGAADVKRYTGKLYIFDSGFNAMSSAPTFITTDGNYTFTLKGKQTDAYGVYLDVPKLYKDHHNCDVKIVSIKVDGRSVPFDDTAINRGTADNDHSTARRYLVNPWGDTKDDKQYYNFSDAVVITVKVKLDCGTNVMEP
;
A
#
# COMPACT_ATOMS: atom_id res chain seq x y z
N MET A 1 -39.28 -60.54 36.12
CA MET A 1 -38.93 -59.67 34.97
C MET A 1 -37.50 -59.11 35.15
N ILE A 2 -36.48 -59.98 35.27
CA ILE A 2 -35.06 -59.56 35.48
C ILE A 2 -34.04 -60.41 34.66
N MET A 3 -34.48 -61.44 33.92
CA MET A 3 -33.57 -62.34 33.18
C MET A 3 -33.47 -62.09 31.67
N LYS A 4 -34.36 -61.31 31.05
CA LYS A 4 -34.33 -61.07 29.58
C LYS A 4 -33.43 -59.92 29.14
N THR A 5 -33.09 -58.98 30.02
CA THR A 5 -32.32 -57.78 29.65
C THR A 5 -30.80 -58.02 29.59
N LYS A 6 -30.28 -59.02 30.30
CA LYS A 6 -28.83 -59.33 30.28
C LYS A 6 -28.40 -60.12 29.05
N GLN A 7 -29.24 -61.04 28.54
CA GLN A 7 -28.92 -61.78 27.31
C GLN A 7 -28.92 -60.88 26.06
N SER A 8 -29.79 -59.86 26.01
CA SER A 8 -29.80 -58.89 24.91
C SER A 8 -28.57 -57.98 24.88
N ILE A 9 -27.97 -57.67 26.03
CA ILE A 9 -26.76 -56.83 26.12
C ILE A 9 -25.51 -57.62 25.70
N TYR A 10 -25.41 -58.90 26.08
CA TYR A 10 -24.30 -59.75 25.60
C TYR A 10 -24.42 -60.09 24.12
N LEU A 11 -25.64 -60.28 23.59
CA LEU A 11 -25.84 -60.50 22.15
C LEU A 11 -25.55 -59.23 21.33
N LEU A 12 -25.89 -58.03 21.86
CA LEU A 12 -25.54 -56.75 21.23
C LEU A 12 -24.03 -56.47 21.29
N ALA A 13 -23.36 -56.84 22.37
CA ALA A 13 -21.90 -56.71 22.49
C ALA A 13 -21.14 -57.67 21.55
N VAL A 14 -21.65 -58.89 21.33
CA VAL A 14 -21.08 -59.85 20.37
C VAL A 14 -21.34 -59.44 18.93
N VAL A 15 -22.51 -58.87 18.61
CA VAL A 15 -22.83 -58.37 17.27
C VAL A 15 -22.06 -57.07 16.96
N VAL A 16 -21.83 -56.20 17.93
CA VAL A 16 -20.99 -54.99 17.77
C VAL A 16 -19.49 -55.35 17.72
N MET A 17 -19.03 -56.43 18.37
CA MET A 17 -17.68 -56.97 18.15
C MET A 17 -17.52 -57.67 16.79
N MET A 18 -18.56 -58.32 16.26
CA MET A 18 -18.52 -58.95 14.92
C MET A 18 -18.67 -57.93 13.77
N LEU A 19 -19.22 -56.73 14.01
CA LEU A 19 -19.29 -55.64 13.04
C LEU A 19 -18.01 -54.77 12.98
N LEU A 20 -17.03 -55.03 13.85
CA LEU A 20 -15.71 -54.36 13.84
C LEU A 20 -14.62 -55.12 13.05
N VAL A 21 -14.98 -56.18 12.30
CA VAL A 21 -14.01 -56.99 11.53
C VAL A 21 -14.34 -57.09 10.03
N THR A 22 -15.18 -56.20 9.50
CA THR A 22 -15.29 -55.98 8.05
C THR A 22 -14.70 -54.62 7.67
N GLY A 23 -13.47 -54.38 8.11
CA GLY A 23 -12.55 -53.58 7.32
C GLY A 23 -11.88 -54.54 6.35
N CYS A 24 -12.05 -54.34 5.05
CA CYS A 24 -11.07 -54.83 4.08
C CYS A 24 -9.72 -54.20 4.46
N SER A 25 -8.94 -54.87 5.30
CA SER A 25 -7.51 -54.65 5.38
C SER A 25 -6.97 -54.85 3.96
N PRO A 26 -6.18 -53.92 3.39
CA PRO A 26 -5.36 -54.29 2.25
C PRO A 26 -4.53 -55.51 2.65
N ASP A 27 -4.43 -56.47 1.73
CA ASP A 27 -3.68 -57.71 1.91
C ASP A 27 -2.31 -57.42 2.54
N ALA A 28 -1.93 -58.26 3.49
CA ALA A 28 -0.71 -58.14 4.29
C ALA A 28 0.50 -57.60 3.48
N PHE A 29 1.13 -56.53 3.98
CA PHE A 29 2.46 -56.09 3.53
C PHE A 29 3.51 -57.15 3.91
N SER A 30 3.49 -58.29 3.22
CA SER A 30 4.51 -59.31 3.33
C SER A 30 5.70 -58.87 2.50
N LEU A 31 6.80 -58.46 3.15
CA LEU A 31 8.11 -58.33 2.51
C LEU A 31 8.37 -59.60 1.67
N GLY A 32 8.69 -59.42 0.39
CA GLY A 32 8.82 -60.53 -0.55
C GLY A 32 9.80 -61.62 -0.09
N GLY A 33 9.58 -62.85 -0.54
CA GLY A 33 10.22 -64.05 0.03
C GLY A 33 11.73 -64.18 -0.23
N LYS A 34 12.33 -63.37 -1.12
CA LYS A 34 13.75 -63.39 -1.50
C LYS A 34 14.39 -62.02 -1.25
N ASP A 35 15.58 -61.97 -0.66
CA ASP A 35 16.39 -60.73 -0.67
C ASP A 35 16.83 -60.44 -2.11
N LEU A 36 16.42 -59.28 -2.63
CA LEU A 36 16.77 -58.82 -3.97
C LEU A 36 18.09 -58.03 -3.91
N SER A 37 18.97 -58.29 -4.86
CA SER A 37 20.17 -57.50 -5.11
C SER A 37 19.94 -56.51 -6.26
N SER A 38 20.87 -55.57 -6.45
CA SER A 38 20.84 -54.64 -7.60
C SER A 38 20.77 -55.38 -8.94
N ASP A 39 21.44 -56.53 -9.05
CA ASP A 39 21.51 -57.31 -10.29
C ASP A 39 20.22 -58.12 -10.56
N ASP A 40 19.39 -58.32 -9.53
CA ASP A 40 18.04 -58.90 -9.72
C ASP A 40 17.06 -57.86 -10.30
N LEU A 41 17.35 -56.56 -10.17
CA LEU A 41 16.45 -55.44 -10.53
C LEU A 41 16.73 -54.86 -11.93
N VAL A 42 16.84 -55.72 -12.95
CA VAL A 42 17.15 -55.33 -14.34
C VAL A 42 15.96 -55.54 -15.30
N GLU A 43 15.95 -54.78 -16.41
CA GLU A 43 14.95 -54.92 -17.48
C GLU A 43 14.96 -56.34 -18.08
N GLY A 44 13.77 -56.89 -18.34
CA GLY A 44 13.56 -58.26 -18.83
C GLY A 44 13.51 -59.32 -17.71
N ILE A 45 13.91 -58.97 -16.49
CA ILE A 45 13.86 -59.86 -15.32
C ILE A 45 12.88 -59.32 -14.27
N ALA A 46 13.13 -58.14 -13.70
CA ALA A 46 12.31 -57.56 -12.63
C ALA A 46 11.28 -56.55 -13.15
N TYR A 47 11.48 -56.01 -14.35
CA TYR A 47 10.53 -55.12 -15.01
C TYR A 47 10.68 -55.19 -16.53
N GLU A 48 9.69 -54.70 -17.25
CA GLU A 48 9.73 -54.53 -18.70
C GLU A 48 9.41 -53.09 -19.10
N ILE A 49 9.96 -52.65 -20.23
CA ILE A 49 9.66 -51.38 -20.89
C ILE A 49 9.00 -51.69 -22.24
N LYS A 50 7.81 -51.16 -22.49
CA LYS A 50 7.08 -51.34 -23.75
C LYS A 50 6.57 -50.03 -24.28
N HIS A 51 6.65 -49.86 -25.60
CA HIS A 51 5.96 -48.78 -26.31
C HIS A 51 4.52 -49.22 -26.58
N ASP A 52 3.56 -48.30 -26.42
CA ASP A 52 2.19 -48.55 -26.87
C ASP A 52 2.15 -48.76 -28.38
N VAL A 53 1.30 -49.68 -28.82
CA VAL A 53 1.20 -50.09 -30.23
C VAL A 53 0.55 -49.03 -31.11
N SER A 54 -0.32 -48.19 -30.55
CA SER A 54 -1.05 -47.15 -31.27
C SER A 54 -0.30 -45.82 -31.25
N ASN A 55 0.40 -45.53 -30.14
CA ASN A 55 1.21 -44.33 -30.00
C ASN A 55 2.57 -44.66 -29.35
N PRO A 56 3.65 -44.80 -30.13
CA PRO A 56 4.96 -45.18 -29.60
C PRO A 56 5.60 -44.12 -28.70
N ASN A 57 5.02 -42.92 -28.58
CA ASN A 57 5.42 -41.93 -27.59
C ASN A 57 4.89 -42.24 -26.18
N ILE A 58 3.98 -43.21 -26.03
CA ILE A 58 3.55 -43.75 -24.74
C ILE A 58 4.45 -44.94 -24.39
N VAL A 59 5.12 -44.86 -23.25
CA VAL A 59 6.04 -45.89 -22.75
C VAL A 59 5.51 -46.43 -21.43
N ILE A 60 5.21 -47.73 -21.39
CA ILE A 60 4.68 -48.45 -20.23
C ILE A 60 5.83 -49.21 -19.58
N VAL A 61 6.00 -49.01 -18.28
CA VAL A 61 7.01 -49.65 -17.45
C VAL A 61 6.28 -50.49 -16.42
N LYS A 62 6.49 -51.80 -16.45
CA LYS A 62 5.74 -52.75 -15.62
C LYS A 62 6.67 -53.63 -14.81
N SER A 63 6.43 -53.70 -13.52
CA SER A 63 7.10 -54.64 -12.61
C SER A 63 6.65 -56.07 -12.91
N LEU A 64 7.63 -56.97 -12.94
CA LEU A 64 7.47 -58.41 -13.04
C LEU A 64 7.67 -59.10 -11.68
N LEU A 65 7.98 -58.33 -10.63
CA LEU A 65 8.09 -58.86 -9.28
C LEU A 65 6.71 -59.26 -8.74
N PRO A 66 6.64 -60.27 -7.85
CA PRO A 66 5.40 -60.62 -7.15
C PRO A 66 4.80 -59.41 -6.41
N SER A 67 3.47 -59.36 -6.33
CA SER A 67 2.72 -58.24 -5.72
C SER A 67 3.07 -57.93 -4.25
N GLY A 68 3.77 -58.83 -3.55
CA GLY A 68 4.28 -58.59 -2.21
C GLY A 68 5.51 -57.66 -2.13
N TYR A 69 6.13 -57.31 -3.26
CA TYR A 69 7.23 -56.32 -3.27
C TYR A 69 6.68 -54.90 -3.45
N ALA A 70 7.06 -53.99 -2.55
CA ALA A 70 6.91 -52.56 -2.78
C ALA A 70 8.05 -52.09 -3.69
N VAL A 71 7.70 -51.50 -4.84
CA VAL A 71 8.66 -51.07 -5.87
C VAL A 71 8.57 -49.57 -6.12
N ILE A 72 9.68 -48.97 -6.52
CA ILE A 72 9.76 -47.57 -6.97
C ILE A 72 10.42 -47.55 -8.35
N MET A 73 9.79 -46.88 -9.30
CA MET A 73 10.34 -46.65 -10.64
C MET A 73 10.93 -45.25 -10.70
N ASP A 74 12.21 -45.11 -11.08
CA ASP A 74 12.92 -43.85 -11.27
C ASP A 74 12.97 -43.55 -12.77
N THR A 75 12.13 -42.64 -13.23
CA THR A 75 11.82 -42.41 -14.65
C THR A 75 12.21 -41.00 -15.10
N PRO A 76 12.20 -40.69 -16.40
CA PRO A 76 12.40 -39.32 -16.90
C PRO A 76 11.33 -38.32 -16.42
N GLN A 77 10.21 -38.79 -15.88
CA GLN A 77 9.09 -37.98 -15.41
C GLN A 77 8.98 -37.98 -13.88
N GLY A 78 9.99 -38.50 -13.17
CA GLY A 78 10.04 -38.58 -11.71
C GLY A 78 9.94 -40.01 -11.19
N ARG A 79 9.66 -40.12 -9.88
CA ARG A 79 9.61 -41.40 -9.17
C ARG A 79 8.18 -41.81 -8.86
N TYR A 80 7.88 -43.08 -9.13
CA TYR A 80 6.55 -43.64 -8.91
C TYR A 80 6.65 -44.88 -8.03
N GLN A 81 5.94 -44.89 -6.91
CA GLN A 81 5.77 -46.09 -6.09
C GLN A 81 4.59 -46.92 -6.64
N SER A 82 4.78 -47.53 -7.81
CA SER A 82 3.76 -48.29 -8.52
C SER A 82 4.39 -49.47 -9.25
N SER A 83 3.65 -50.58 -9.33
CA SER A 83 4.03 -51.74 -10.14
C SER A 83 3.86 -51.49 -11.63
N GLU A 84 3.18 -50.42 -12.04
CA GLU A 84 3.05 -50.02 -13.44
C GLU A 84 3.04 -48.50 -13.59
N VAL A 85 3.77 -47.97 -14.57
CA VAL A 85 3.87 -46.54 -14.86
C VAL A 85 3.72 -46.33 -16.36
N THR A 86 2.89 -45.37 -16.76
CA THR A 86 2.74 -44.95 -18.16
C THR A 86 3.37 -43.57 -18.32
N LEU A 87 4.37 -43.47 -19.18
CA LEU A 87 5.11 -42.26 -19.50
C LEU A 87 4.66 -41.73 -20.86
N LYS A 88 4.24 -40.47 -20.93
CA LYS A 88 3.90 -39.78 -22.19
C LYS A 88 5.10 -38.91 -22.62
N ILE A 89 5.88 -39.35 -23.59
CA ILE A 89 7.15 -38.73 -23.97
C ILE A 89 7.00 -37.99 -25.31
N PRO A 90 6.84 -36.66 -25.32
CA PRO A 90 6.55 -35.92 -26.55
C PRO A 90 7.70 -35.89 -27.56
N PHE A 91 8.95 -35.82 -27.10
CA PHE A 91 10.09 -35.56 -27.97
C PHE A 91 10.82 -36.83 -28.40
N SER A 92 11.39 -36.79 -29.60
CA SER A 92 12.32 -37.82 -30.05
C SER A 92 13.60 -37.76 -29.22
N GLY A 93 14.08 -38.90 -28.69
CA GLY A 93 15.28 -38.95 -27.88
C GLY A 93 15.50 -40.29 -27.21
N THR A 94 16.64 -40.41 -26.51
CA THR A 94 16.99 -41.59 -25.70
C THR A 94 16.88 -41.25 -24.22
N TYR A 95 16.15 -42.10 -23.48
CA TYR A 95 15.77 -41.87 -22.10
C TYR A 95 16.24 -43.02 -21.20
N LYS A 96 16.36 -42.77 -19.89
CA LYS A 96 16.82 -43.75 -18.89
C LYS A 96 15.74 -44.06 -17.86
N ILE A 97 15.73 -45.29 -17.34
CA ILE A 97 14.84 -45.72 -16.25
C ILE A 97 15.49 -46.79 -15.38
N ARG A 98 15.18 -46.86 -14.09
CA ARG A 98 15.55 -48.00 -13.22
C ARG A 98 14.45 -48.32 -12.22
N MET A 99 14.43 -49.56 -11.73
CA MET A 99 13.59 -50.02 -10.63
C MET A 99 14.37 -50.06 -9.33
N GLY A 100 13.69 -49.75 -8.22
CA GLY A 100 14.10 -50.09 -6.86
C GLY A 100 13.02 -50.88 -6.14
N ALA A 101 13.39 -51.63 -5.11
CA ALA A 101 12.47 -52.46 -4.32
C ALA A 101 12.83 -52.46 -2.83
N GLU A 102 11.81 -52.52 -1.97
CA GLU A 102 11.99 -52.80 -0.55
C GLU A 102 12.22 -54.31 -0.33
N THR A 103 13.29 -54.62 0.39
CA THR A 103 13.67 -56.00 0.78
C THR A 103 13.80 -56.10 2.30
N ARG A 104 14.04 -57.30 2.84
CA ARG A 104 14.32 -57.44 4.28
C ARG A 104 15.64 -56.78 4.68
N GLY A 105 16.60 -56.70 3.75
CA GLY A 105 17.87 -55.99 3.92
C GLY A 105 17.80 -54.47 3.73
N GLY A 106 16.60 -53.91 3.51
CA GLY A 106 16.40 -52.49 3.20
C GLY A 106 16.12 -52.25 1.71
N PHE A 107 16.11 -50.97 1.34
CA PHE A 107 15.80 -50.56 -0.04
C PHE A 107 16.98 -50.74 -0.98
N VAL A 108 16.76 -51.30 -2.17
CA VAL A 108 17.80 -51.57 -3.17
C VAL A 108 17.40 -50.95 -4.51
N TRP A 109 18.35 -50.28 -5.18
CA TRP A 109 18.21 -49.81 -6.57
C TRP A 109 18.88 -50.77 -7.53
N GLY A 110 18.26 -51.01 -8.69
CA GLY A 110 18.91 -51.61 -9.86
C GLY A 110 19.64 -50.60 -10.75
N PRO A 111 20.33 -51.08 -11.80
CA PRO A 111 20.97 -50.22 -12.79
C PRO A 111 19.95 -49.58 -13.75
N TYR A 112 20.38 -48.53 -14.47
CA TYR A 112 19.56 -47.89 -15.50
C TYR A 112 19.49 -48.71 -16.79
N ALA A 113 18.28 -48.90 -17.31
CA ALA A 113 17.97 -49.28 -18.68
C ALA A 113 17.71 -48.04 -19.55
N THR A 114 17.74 -48.20 -20.88
CA THR A 114 17.51 -47.12 -21.85
C THR A 114 16.43 -47.47 -22.86
N PHE A 115 15.58 -46.51 -23.23
CA PHE A 115 14.61 -46.64 -24.32
C PHE A 115 14.67 -45.43 -25.26
N THR A 116 14.09 -45.54 -26.47
CA THR A 116 14.16 -44.48 -27.50
C THR A 116 12.77 -44.15 -28.04
N VAL A 117 12.44 -42.87 -28.09
CA VAL A 117 11.27 -42.33 -28.80
C VAL A 117 11.75 -41.72 -30.10
N LYS A 118 11.14 -42.07 -31.23
CA LYS A 118 11.66 -41.72 -32.57
C LYS A 118 11.10 -40.42 -33.12
N ASP A 119 9.83 -40.15 -32.89
CA ASP A 119 9.11 -39.04 -33.52
C ASP A 119 8.56 -38.10 -32.45
N PHE A 120 8.40 -36.81 -32.81
CA PHE A 120 7.72 -35.84 -31.97
C PHE A 120 6.20 -36.06 -32.00
N PHE A 121 5.55 -36.08 -30.84
CA PHE A 121 4.09 -36.16 -30.71
C PHE A 121 3.52 -34.93 -30.01
N ALA A 122 3.00 -34.00 -30.80
CA ALA A 122 2.44 -32.73 -30.32
C ALA A 122 1.28 -32.90 -29.33
N GLY A 123 0.55 -34.04 -29.38
CA GLY A 123 -0.58 -34.30 -28.50
C GLY A 123 -0.21 -34.44 -27.00
N PHE A 124 1.08 -34.54 -26.65
CA PHE A 124 1.54 -34.51 -25.25
C PHE A 124 2.03 -33.14 -24.78
N VAL A 125 2.03 -32.15 -25.67
CA VAL A 125 2.42 -30.75 -25.37
C VAL A 125 1.41 -29.74 -25.93
N ASN A 126 0.15 -30.17 -26.13
CA ASN A 126 -0.92 -29.33 -26.67
C ASN A 126 -1.69 -28.55 -25.59
N ASP A 127 -1.48 -28.88 -24.32
CA ASP A 127 -2.08 -28.18 -23.20
C ASP A 127 -1.54 -26.73 -23.12
N PRO A 128 -2.40 -25.71 -22.90
CA PRO A 128 -1.98 -24.31 -22.80
C PRO A 128 -0.86 -24.04 -21.78
N LEU A 129 -0.75 -24.85 -20.73
CA LEU A 129 0.29 -24.70 -19.71
C LEU A 129 1.71 -24.87 -20.28
N TRP A 130 1.90 -25.70 -21.31
CA TRP A 130 3.19 -25.81 -22.00
C TRP A 130 3.57 -24.49 -22.68
N THR A 131 2.60 -23.81 -23.28
CA THR A 131 2.84 -22.50 -23.88
C THR A 131 3.11 -21.45 -22.81
N LYS A 132 2.37 -21.47 -21.70
CA LYS A 132 2.56 -20.51 -20.60
C LYS A 132 3.93 -20.63 -19.96
N ILE A 133 4.44 -21.84 -19.71
CA ILE A 133 5.71 -22.04 -19.01
C ILE A 133 6.94 -21.75 -19.88
N SER A 134 6.96 -22.13 -21.16
CA SER A 134 8.15 -22.06 -22.02
C SER A 134 8.00 -21.18 -23.26
N GLY A 135 6.81 -20.63 -23.52
CA GLY A 135 6.47 -19.95 -24.77
C GLY A 135 5.99 -20.90 -25.88
N GLY A 136 5.93 -22.22 -25.60
CA GLY A 136 5.46 -23.23 -26.54
C GLY A 136 6.56 -23.82 -27.42
N VAL A 137 6.18 -24.72 -28.33
CA VAL A 137 7.12 -25.50 -29.16
C VAL A 137 8.01 -24.56 -29.98
N GLY A 138 9.33 -24.74 -29.89
CA GLY A 138 10.33 -23.91 -30.58
C GLY A 138 10.70 -22.61 -29.84
N HIS A 139 10.07 -22.33 -28.70
CA HIS A 139 10.30 -21.12 -27.92
C HIS A 139 10.97 -21.41 -26.57
N SER A 140 11.34 -20.33 -25.88
CA SER A 140 11.92 -20.35 -24.55
C SER A 140 11.41 -19.16 -23.75
N LYS A 141 11.21 -19.33 -22.45
CA LYS A 141 10.72 -18.28 -21.55
C LYS A 141 11.49 -18.32 -20.22
N ARG A 142 11.81 -17.14 -19.70
CA ARG A 142 12.50 -16.95 -18.43
C ARG A 142 11.56 -16.51 -17.33
N TRP A 143 11.84 -16.97 -16.13
CA TRP A 143 11.13 -16.69 -14.89
C TRP A 143 12.12 -16.27 -13.82
N LYS A 144 11.80 -15.19 -13.10
CA LYS A 144 12.61 -14.68 -11.99
C LYS A 144 11.79 -14.75 -10.72
N LEU A 145 12.42 -15.02 -9.58
CA LEU A 145 11.76 -14.85 -8.28
C LEU A 145 11.28 -13.40 -8.18
N ASP A 146 10.08 -13.20 -7.63
CA ASP A 146 9.46 -11.88 -7.58
C ASP A 146 10.01 -11.01 -6.44
N ILE A 147 11.32 -10.72 -6.51
CA ILE A 147 12.07 -9.86 -5.60
C ILE A 147 13.34 -9.37 -6.29
N ASP A 148 13.73 -8.12 -6.02
CA ASP A 148 15.07 -7.60 -6.34
C ASP A 148 15.78 -7.01 -5.10
N ALA A 149 17.00 -6.51 -5.32
CA ALA A 149 17.81 -5.85 -4.30
C ALA A 149 17.13 -4.60 -3.69
N ASN A 150 16.10 -4.04 -4.33
CA ASN A 150 15.33 -2.91 -3.83
C ASN A 150 14.06 -3.35 -3.11
N THR A 151 13.92 -4.62 -2.73
CA THR A 151 12.74 -5.19 -2.04
C THR A 151 11.44 -5.14 -2.85
N VAL A 152 11.51 -4.93 -4.17
CA VAL A 152 10.31 -4.78 -5.00
C VAL A 152 9.76 -6.15 -5.38
N THR A 153 8.56 -6.46 -4.87
CA THR A 153 7.64 -7.46 -5.42
C THR A 153 6.85 -6.80 -6.56
N LYS A 154 6.77 -7.41 -7.75
CA LYS A 154 6.14 -6.81 -8.94
C LYS A 154 4.68 -7.19 -9.09
N HIS A 155 4.28 -8.38 -8.64
CA HIS A 155 2.89 -8.85 -8.60
C HIS A 155 2.27 -8.67 -7.21
N THR A 156 2.31 -7.45 -6.68
CA THR A 156 1.75 -7.11 -5.36
C THR A 156 0.23 -7.26 -5.27
N ASP A 157 -0.45 -7.31 -6.42
CA ASP A 157 -1.87 -7.62 -6.55
C ASP A 157 -2.18 -9.11 -6.36
N LEU A 158 -1.18 -9.99 -6.49
CA LEU A 158 -1.34 -11.44 -6.37
C LEU A 158 -0.73 -12.00 -5.09
N TRP A 159 0.41 -11.46 -4.63
CA TRP A 159 1.11 -11.93 -3.44
C TRP A 159 1.95 -10.81 -2.81
N ALA A 160 2.15 -10.90 -1.50
CA ALA A 160 2.91 -9.89 -0.77
C ALA A 160 4.43 -9.99 -0.97
N GLY A 161 4.94 -11.16 -1.37
CA GLY A 161 6.38 -11.41 -1.46
C GLY A 161 6.75 -12.63 -2.30
N PRO A 162 8.05 -12.90 -2.49
CA PRO A 162 8.56 -13.98 -3.34
C PRO A 162 8.35 -15.39 -2.79
N LEU A 163 7.95 -15.53 -1.52
CA LEU A 163 7.73 -16.81 -0.85
C LEU A 163 6.48 -16.74 0.03
N GLY A 164 5.62 -17.74 -0.11
CA GLY A 164 4.48 -17.98 0.78
C GLY A 164 4.55 -19.36 1.45
N PHE A 165 3.94 -19.44 2.63
CA PHE A 165 3.76 -20.68 3.40
C PHE A 165 2.32 -21.12 3.29
N TRP A 166 2.10 -22.36 2.92
CA TRP A 166 0.75 -22.90 2.69
C TRP A 166 0.54 -24.23 3.40
N GLY A 167 -0.72 -24.57 3.66
CA GLY A 167 -1.12 -25.87 4.17
C GLY A 167 -0.69 -27.00 3.25
N VAL A 168 -0.51 -28.20 3.79
CA VAL A 168 0.01 -29.34 3.00
C VAL A 168 -0.94 -29.83 1.91
N ASP A 169 -2.25 -29.56 2.08
CA ASP A 169 -3.31 -29.95 1.14
C ASP A 169 -3.60 -28.87 0.08
N ASP A 170 -3.06 -27.65 0.23
CA ASP A 170 -3.18 -26.59 -0.78
C ASP A 170 -2.53 -27.00 -2.11
N ASN A 171 -3.20 -26.62 -3.20
CA ASN A 171 -2.86 -27.05 -4.56
C ASN A 171 -3.41 -26.05 -5.60
N TRP A 172 -3.25 -26.36 -6.89
CA TRP A 172 -3.75 -25.56 -8.00
C TRP A 172 -5.20 -25.08 -7.82
N ASN A 173 -6.10 -25.94 -7.34
CA ASN A 173 -7.51 -25.59 -7.19
C ASN A 173 -7.73 -24.52 -6.11
N SER A 174 -7.02 -24.60 -4.97
CA SER A 174 -7.16 -23.59 -3.91
C SER A 174 -6.44 -22.28 -4.25
N VAL A 175 -5.30 -22.35 -4.94
CA VAL A 175 -4.46 -21.18 -5.20
C VAL A 175 -4.82 -20.49 -6.52
N MET A 176 -4.76 -21.20 -7.66
CA MET A 176 -5.05 -20.62 -8.97
C MET A 176 -6.55 -20.41 -9.21
N LEU A 177 -7.39 -21.36 -8.79
CA LEU A 177 -8.84 -21.31 -9.04
C LEU A 177 -9.64 -20.74 -7.86
N GLY A 178 -9.01 -20.48 -6.71
CA GLY A 178 -9.66 -19.92 -5.52
C GLY A 178 -10.72 -20.85 -4.91
N GLN A 179 -10.66 -22.15 -5.17
CA GLN A 179 -11.64 -23.11 -4.69
C GLN A 179 -11.38 -23.48 -3.23
N LYS A 180 -12.46 -23.57 -2.44
CA LYS A 180 -12.35 -24.09 -1.08
C LYS A 180 -12.13 -25.60 -1.11
N ILE A 181 -11.06 -26.06 -0.48
CA ILE A 181 -10.72 -27.47 -0.33
C ILE A 181 -10.92 -27.93 1.12
N ALA A 182 -10.93 -29.25 1.33
CA ALA A 182 -10.91 -29.87 2.67
C ALA A 182 -9.46 -30.22 3.04
N GLY A 183 -9.17 -30.30 4.35
CA GLY A 183 -7.84 -30.66 4.86
C GLY A 183 -7.10 -29.48 5.49
N ASP A 184 -5.78 -29.62 5.61
CA ASP A 184 -4.85 -28.57 6.04
C ASP A 184 -4.68 -27.54 4.91
N SER A 185 -5.55 -26.54 4.91
CA SER A 185 -5.54 -25.41 3.97
C SER A 185 -5.51 -24.09 4.73
N TRP A 186 -4.42 -23.36 4.55
CA TRP A 186 -4.17 -22.04 5.13
C TRP A 186 -3.02 -21.41 4.35
N ASN A 187 -2.91 -20.09 4.38
CA ASN A 187 -1.81 -19.41 3.75
C ASN A 187 -1.26 -18.27 4.61
N TRP A 188 0.04 -18.09 4.55
CA TRP A 188 0.72 -16.92 5.05
C TRP A 188 1.75 -16.47 4.02
N THR A 189 1.47 -15.34 3.38
CA THR A 189 2.33 -14.72 2.36
C THR A 189 2.91 -13.43 2.93
N PRO A 190 4.09 -13.47 3.57
CA PRO A 190 4.70 -12.28 4.16
C PRO A 190 5.25 -11.32 3.09
N ASP A 191 5.16 -10.02 3.36
CA ASP A 191 5.90 -9.00 2.64
C ASP A 191 7.36 -8.96 3.12
N ILE A 192 8.29 -8.59 2.24
CA ILE A 192 9.72 -8.53 2.57
C ILE A 192 10.07 -7.30 3.41
N ALA A 193 9.32 -6.20 3.29
CA ALA A 193 9.58 -4.96 4.02
C ALA A 193 9.48 -5.14 5.54
N GLY A 194 8.46 -5.85 6.02
CA GLY A 194 8.23 -6.21 7.40
C GLY A 194 8.84 -7.54 7.83
N ASN A 195 9.16 -8.44 6.88
CA ASN A 195 9.62 -9.80 7.15
C ASN A 195 10.92 -10.15 6.41
N GLY A 196 11.89 -9.23 6.35
CA GLY A 196 13.16 -9.42 5.63
C GLY A 196 14.03 -10.59 6.10
N TRP A 197 13.66 -11.28 7.18
CA TRP A 197 14.27 -12.53 7.62
C TRP A 197 13.84 -13.74 6.76
N VAL A 198 12.72 -13.66 6.03
CA VAL A 198 12.17 -14.74 5.20
C VAL A 198 13.06 -15.01 4.00
N MET A 199 13.45 -13.96 3.28
CA MET A 199 14.37 -14.02 2.15
C MET A 199 15.18 -12.72 2.06
N ARG A 200 16.43 -12.83 1.64
CA ARG A 200 17.31 -11.67 1.47
C ARG A 200 16.89 -10.88 0.22
N PRO A 201 16.83 -9.54 0.26
CA PRO A 201 16.59 -8.75 -0.94
C PRO A 201 17.77 -8.83 -1.92
N MET A 202 17.57 -9.52 -3.04
CA MET A 202 18.50 -9.58 -4.17
C MET A 202 17.82 -10.14 -5.42
N ASP A 203 18.45 -9.94 -6.57
CA ASP A 203 18.11 -10.73 -7.77
C ASP A 203 18.69 -12.14 -7.61
N TYR A 204 17.82 -13.13 -7.43
CA TYR A 204 18.22 -14.54 -7.24
C TYR A 204 18.59 -15.25 -8.55
N GLY A 205 18.47 -14.59 -9.71
CA GLY A 205 18.71 -15.17 -11.02
C GLY A 205 17.42 -15.60 -11.71
N TYR A 206 17.45 -16.70 -12.45
CA TYR A 206 16.34 -17.10 -13.30
C TYR A 206 16.22 -18.61 -13.53
N MET A 207 15.02 -19.04 -13.90
CA MET A 207 14.75 -20.32 -14.56
C MET A 207 14.35 -20.05 -16.01
N GLU A 208 15.05 -20.64 -16.96
CA GLU A 208 14.70 -20.62 -18.39
C GLU A 208 14.14 -21.99 -18.75
N PHE A 209 12.88 -22.02 -19.18
CA PHE A 209 12.25 -23.22 -19.74
C PHE A 209 12.20 -23.07 -21.25
N ASP A 210 12.61 -24.09 -21.98
CA ASP A 210 12.47 -24.12 -23.42
C ASP A 210 11.84 -25.44 -23.89
N LEU A 211 11.18 -25.33 -25.04
CA LEU A 211 10.54 -26.46 -25.70
C LEU A 211 11.13 -26.64 -27.10
N LYS A 212 12.46 -26.61 -27.20
CA LYS A 212 13.24 -26.72 -28.44
C LYS A 212 13.90 -28.10 -28.47
N ASP A 213 13.37 -28.98 -29.34
CA ASP A 213 13.84 -30.37 -29.49
C ASP A 213 13.79 -31.22 -28.20
N GLY A 214 13.08 -30.74 -27.19
CA GLY A 214 13.01 -31.32 -25.85
C GLY A 214 12.39 -30.32 -24.87
N ALA A 215 12.00 -30.79 -23.69
CA ALA A 215 11.61 -29.92 -22.58
C ALA A 215 12.84 -29.70 -21.69
N HIS A 216 13.54 -28.58 -21.90
CA HIS A 216 14.79 -28.27 -21.22
C HIS A 216 14.62 -27.16 -20.21
N VAL A 217 15.42 -27.21 -19.15
CA VAL A 217 15.46 -26.17 -18.13
C VAL A 217 16.90 -25.76 -17.85
N THR A 218 17.13 -24.44 -17.75
CA THR A 218 18.36 -23.88 -17.19
C THR A 218 18.01 -23.06 -15.96
N VAL A 219 18.63 -23.39 -14.82
CA VAL A 219 18.44 -22.66 -13.57
C VAL A 219 19.73 -21.98 -13.18
N HIS A 220 19.75 -20.65 -13.21
CA HIS A 220 20.84 -19.83 -12.72
C HIS A 220 20.48 -19.27 -11.36
N ASN A 221 21.17 -19.72 -10.31
CA ASN A 221 21.03 -19.21 -8.96
C ASN A 221 22.18 -18.21 -8.69
N ALA A 222 21.85 -16.92 -8.67
CA ALA A 222 22.81 -15.84 -8.48
C ALA A 222 23.31 -15.73 -7.03
N GLU A 223 22.55 -16.22 -6.05
CA GLU A 223 22.99 -16.28 -4.65
C GLU A 223 24.18 -17.24 -4.46
N THR A 224 24.13 -18.41 -5.11
CA THR A 224 25.20 -19.42 -5.04
C THR A 224 26.20 -19.34 -6.19
N GLY A 225 25.88 -18.60 -7.25
CA GLY A 225 26.64 -18.55 -8.51
C GLY A 225 26.55 -19.82 -9.37
N LYS A 226 25.69 -20.79 -9.01
CA LYS A 226 25.56 -22.06 -9.72
C LYS A 226 24.59 -21.96 -10.89
N THR A 227 24.91 -22.67 -11.98
CA THR A 227 24.01 -22.86 -13.11
C THR A 227 23.80 -24.35 -13.33
N MET A 228 22.55 -24.80 -13.27
CA MET A 228 22.13 -26.18 -13.54
C MET A 228 21.43 -26.23 -14.90
N ARG A 229 21.65 -27.30 -15.65
CA ARG A 229 21.04 -27.54 -16.96
C ARG A 229 20.50 -28.94 -16.99
N GLY A 230 19.24 -29.09 -17.37
CA GLY A 230 18.54 -30.35 -17.27
C GLY A 230 17.29 -30.38 -18.14
N THR A 231 16.37 -31.26 -17.77
CA THR A 231 15.04 -31.35 -18.39
C THR A 231 13.96 -31.07 -17.37
N TYR A 232 12.76 -30.74 -17.86
CA TYR A 232 11.58 -30.66 -17.02
C TYR A 232 10.43 -31.46 -17.61
N MET A 233 9.52 -31.91 -16.74
CA MET A 233 8.27 -32.51 -17.14
C MET A 233 7.12 -31.85 -16.38
N LEU A 234 6.11 -31.44 -17.14
CA LEU A 234 4.89 -30.85 -16.62
C LEU A 234 3.77 -31.89 -16.69
N ASP A 235 3.23 -32.24 -15.52
CA ASP A 235 2.00 -33.01 -15.41
C ASP A 235 0.83 -32.03 -15.32
N THR A 236 0.16 -31.80 -16.46
CA THR A 236 -0.94 -30.84 -16.56
C THR A 236 -2.23 -31.35 -15.95
N GLU A 237 -2.33 -32.66 -15.69
CA GLU A 237 -3.50 -33.29 -15.09
C GLU A 237 -3.43 -33.17 -13.56
N ASN A 238 -2.27 -33.50 -12.98
CA ASN A 238 -2.04 -33.43 -11.55
C ASN A 238 -1.46 -32.09 -11.07
N HIS A 239 -1.16 -31.16 -11.98
CA HIS A 239 -0.54 -29.87 -11.71
C HIS A 239 0.75 -30.02 -10.90
N THR A 240 1.68 -30.83 -11.41
CA THR A 240 3.02 -30.98 -10.84
C THR A 240 4.11 -30.75 -11.86
N ILE A 241 5.30 -30.38 -11.39
CA ILE A 241 6.49 -30.23 -12.22
C ILE A 241 7.66 -31.00 -11.64
N THR A 242 8.37 -31.70 -12.51
CA THR A 242 9.59 -32.45 -12.18
C THR A 242 10.76 -31.91 -12.98
N PHE A 243 11.89 -31.68 -12.32
CA PHE A 243 13.19 -31.33 -12.88
C PHE A 243 14.13 -32.54 -12.83
N SER A 244 14.85 -32.80 -13.92
CA SER A 244 15.97 -33.77 -13.96
C SER A 244 17.26 -33.01 -14.16
N ASP A 245 18.32 -33.33 -13.40
CA ASP A 245 19.63 -32.65 -13.43
C ASP A 245 19.59 -31.13 -13.14
N ALA A 246 18.46 -30.65 -12.59
CA ALA A 246 18.24 -29.31 -12.10
C ALA A 246 17.32 -29.34 -10.87
N GLN A 247 17.21 -28.20 -10.19
CA GLN A 247 16.34 -28.00 -9.03
C GLN A 247 15.61 -26.66 -9.18
N LEU A 248 14.45 -26.53 -8.52
CA LEU A 248 13.72 -25.27 -8.40
C LEU A 248 14.66 -24.15 -7.94
N LEU A 249 14.53 -22.94 -8.51
CA LEU A 249 15.24 -21.78 -7.99
C LEU A 249 14.68 -21.37 -6.63
N HIS A 250 15.51 -21.41 -5.59
CA HIS A 250 15.17 -21.07 -4.20
C HIS A 250 16.34 -20.40 -3.49
N ASN A 251 16.10 -19.83 -2.30
CA ASN A 251 17.16 -19.28 -1.44
C ASN A 251 17.82 -20.37 -0.58
N SER A 252 19.13 -20.23 -0.34
CA SER A 252 19.91 -21.19 0.44
C SER A 252 19.48 -21.31 1.91
N GLY A 253 18.71 -20.34 2.42
CA GLY A 253 18.17 -20.34 3.77
C GLY A 253 17.20 -21.50 4.05
N HIS A 254 16.64 -22.12 3.01
CA HIS A 254 15.70 -23.24 3.14
C HIS A 254 16.29 -24.61 2.76
N ASP A 255 17.56 -24.69 2.35
CA ASP A 255 18.23 -25.94 1.97
C ASP A 255 18.17 -26.99 3.08
N GLY A 256 18.23 -26.56 4.34
CA GLY A 256 18.21 -27.44 5.50
C GLY A 256 16.83 -28.03 5.83
N VAL A 257 15.73 -27.44 5.33
CA VAL A 257 14.37 -27.78 5.75
C VAL A 257 13.52 -28.47 4.68
N VAL A 258 14.05 -28.62 3.47
CA VAL A 258 13.40 -29.28 2.33
C VAL A 258 14.35 -30.31 1.75
N THR A 259 13.93 -31.58 1.65
CA THR A 259 14.75 -32.64 1.07
C THR A 259 14.57 -32.79 -0.45
N ASN A 260 13.47 -32.28 -1.00
CA ASN A 260 13.11 -32.43 -2.41
C ASN A 260 12.86 -31.09 -3.10
N TRP A 261 13.78 -30.72 -3.98
CA TRP A 261 13.72 -29.50 -4.80
C TRP A 261 13.52 -29.78 -6.29
N SER A 262 13.28 -31.03 -6.70
CA SER A 262 13.27 -31.40 -8.11
C SER A 262 12.09 -32.24 -8.54
N ALA A 263 11.60 -33.18 -7.76
CA ALA A 263 10.60 -34.15 -8.22
C ALA A 263 9.18 -33.82 -7.74
N SER A 264 8.19 -33.93 -8.64
CA SER A 264 6.76 -33.84 -8.31
C SER A 264 6.40 -32.62 -7.45
N LEU A 265 7.01 -31.47 -7.74
CA LEU A 265 6.73 -30.23 -7.05
C LEU A 265 5.33 -29.74 -7.42
N SER A 266 4.62 -29.17 -6.47
CA SER A 266 3.24 -28.71 -6.69
C SER A 266 3.26 -27.43 -7.51
N LEU A 267 2.55 -27.42 -8.65
CA LEU A 267 2.27 -26.22 -9.41
C LEU A 267 1.02 -25.57 -8.82
N PHE A 268 1.18 -24.45 -8.13
CA PHE A 268 0.08 -23.72 -7.50
C PHE A 268 -0.62 -22.75 -8.46
N GLY A 269 0.12 -22.23 -9.43
CA GLY A 269 -0.42 -21.32 -10.44
C GLY A 269 0.56 -21.11 -11.59
N LEU A 270 0.03 -20.93 -12.79
CA LEU A 270 0.80 -20.66 -14.00
C LEU A 270 -0.06 -19.87 -14.98
N ASP A 271 0.43 -18.70 -15.37
CA ASP A 271 -0.19 -17.80 -16.34
C ASP A 271 0.86 -17.14 -17.23
N ASP A 272 0.50 -16.09 -17.97
CA ASP A 272 1.42 -15.45 -18.91
C ASP A 272 2.57 -14.69 -18.21
N ASP A 273 2.35 -14.17 -17.01
CA ASP A 273 3.33 -13.37 -16.26
C ASP A 273 3.59 -13.86 -14.83
N ARG A 274 2.86 -14.87 -14.35
CA ARG A 274 2.97 -15.45 -13.00
C ARG A 274 3.22 -16.95 -13.03
N LEU A 275 4.06 -17.41 -12.11
CA LEU A 275 4.34 -18.83 -11.87
C LEU A 275 4.53 -19.04 -10.37
N GLN A 276 3.86 -20.05 -9.82
CA GLN A 276 3.94 -20.44 -8.41
C GLN A 276 4.26 -21.93 -8.31
N ILE A 277 5.43 -22.27 -7.77
CA ILE A 277 5.87 -23.66 -7.56
C ILE A 277 6.17 -23.86 -6.08
N ALA A 278 5.58 -24.90 -5.48
CA ALA A 278 5.73 -25.20 -4.07
C ALA A 278 6.51 -26.51 -3.82
N ALA A 279 7.51 -26.41 -2.94
CA ALA A 279 8.22 -27.55 -2.37
C ALA A 279 7.67 -27.88 -0.97
N LEU A 280 7.74 -29.14 -0.56
CA LEU A 280 7.32 -29.54 0.79
C LEU A 280 8.45 -29.30 1.78
N ARG A 281 8.17 -28.56 2.84
CA ARG A 281 9.03 -28.51 4.01
C ARG A 281 8.84 -29.77 4.85
N ASP A 282 9.79 -30.69 4.76
CA ASP A 282 9.73 -32.04 5.34
C ASP A 282 10.88 -32.33 6.32
N ASN A 283 11.88 -31.45 6.42
CA ASN A 283 13.05 -31.62 7.27
C ASN A 283 13.21 -30.48 8.29
N SER A 284 12.15 -30.17 9.03
CA SER A 284 12.13 -29.09 10.02
C SER A 284 11.62 -29.59 11.37
N SER A 285 12.03 -28.92 12.46
CA SER A 285 11.41 -29.09 13.78
C SER A 285 10.03 -28.45 13.87
N GLU A 286 9.67 -27.60 12.92
CA GLU A 286 8.34 -27.03 12.79
C GLU A 286 7.45 -27.93 11.91
N LYS A 287 6.13 -27.75 11.99
CA LYS A 287 5.17 -28.62 11.26
C LYS A 287 5.36 -28.53 9.73
N PRO A 288 5.11 -29.63 8.98
CA PRO A 288 5.16 -29.60 7.53
C PRO A 288 4.25 -28.52 6.93
N CYS A 289 4.74 -27.87 5.88
CA CYS A 289 3.99 -26.89 5.09
C CYS A 289 4.59 -26.79 3.68
N ARG A 290 3.85 -26.20 2.75
CA ARG A 290 4.30 -25.95 1.38
C ARG A 290 5.00 -24.59 1.32
N LEU A 291 6.25 -24.58 0.85
CA LEU A 291 7.02 -23.38 0.55
C LEU A 291 6.78 -23.01 -0.92
N CYS A 292 5.87 -22.08 -1.16
CA CYS A 292 5.47 -21.63 -2.48
C CYS A 292 6.34 -20.45 -2.93
N TYR A 293 7.21 -20.68 -3.91
CA TYR A 293 8.01 -19.64 -4.53
C TYR A 293 7.24 -18.99 -5.67
N ASN A 294 7.20 -17.67 -5.65
CA ASN A 294 6.46 -16.84 -6.59
C ASN A 294 7.44 -16.24 -7.60
N PHE A 295 7.16 -16.46 -8.87
CA PHE A 295 7.98 -16.03 -9.98
C PHE A 295 7.17 -15.16 -10.94
N VAL A 296 7.87 -14.22 -11.57
CA VAL A 296 7.35 -13.42 -12.67
C VAL A 296 8.11 -13.72 -13.95
N SER A 297 7.43 -13.62 -15.09
CA SER A 297 8.09 -13.79 -16.38
C SER A 297 9.10 -12.67 -16.60
N GLN A 298 10.20 -12.95 -17.29
CA GLN A 298 11.19 -11.93 -17.61
C GLN A 298 10.60 -10.82 -18.48
N GLU A 299 9.71 -11.16 -19.42
CA GLU A 299 9.01 -10.16 -20.22
C GLU A 299 8.19 -9.19 -19.35
N TYR A 300 7.47 -9.70 -18.35
CA TYR A 300 6.77 -8.87 -17.38
C TYR A 300 7.77 -8.05 -16.57
N TRP A 301 8.81 -8.66 -16.02
CA TRP A 301 9.86 -7.99 -15.25
C TRP A 301 10.49 -6.80 -15.99
N ASP A 302 10.88 -7.01 -17.25
CA ASP A 302 11.60 -6.02 -18.07
C ASP A 302 10.68 -4.87 -18.52
N ASN A 303 9.37 -5.13 -18.62
CA ASN A 303 8.35 -4.13 -18.99
C ASN A 303 7.55 -3.61 -17.78
N TRP A 304 7.84 -4.12 -16.58
CA TRP A 304 7.08 -3.81 -15.38
C TRP A 304 7.21 -2.33 -15.07
N LYS A 305 6.06 -1.73 -14.81
CA LYS A 305 5.96 -0.39 -14.24
C LYS A 305 5.23 -0.55 -12.92
N PRO A 306 5.58 0.24 -11.89
CA PRO A 306 4.80 0.27 -10.66
C PRO A 306 3.32 0.39 -11.01
N ASN A 307 2.54 -0.63 -10.66
CA ASN A 307 1.11 -0.60 -10.85
C ASN A 307 0.59 0.48 -9.88
N PRO A 308 -0.07 1.55 -10.35
CA PRO A 308 -0.73 2.49 -9.46
C PRO A 308 -1.92 1.74 -8.83
N GLY A 309 -1.64 0.97 -7.77
CA GLY A 309 -2.64 0.17 -7.08
C GLY A 309 -3.88 1.00 -6.78
N THR A 310 -5.04 0.33 -6.76
CA THR A 310 -6.40 0.85 -6.59
C THR A 310 -6.64 1.50 -5.21
N GLY A 311 -5.89 2.57 -4.93
CA GLY A 311 -5.97 3.37 -3.72
C GLY A 311 -5.33 4.74 -3.96
N THR A 312 -6.18 5.74 -4.21
CA THR A 312 -5.92 7.18 -3.98
C THR A 312 -5.02 7.98 -4.95
N ALA A 313 -4.67 7.47 -6.14
CA ALA A 313 -3.82 8.21 -7.09
C ALA A 313 -4.39 9.58 -7.58
N ASP A 314 -5.70 9.80 -7.50
CA ASP A 314 -6.34 11.05 -7.97
C ASP A 314 -6.60 12.10 -6.88
N VAL A 315 -6.26 11.82 -5.62
CA VAL A 315 -6.41 12.84 -4.56
C VAL A 315 -5.19 13.78 -4.62
N GLN A 316 -5.38 14.93 -5.27
CA GLN A 316 -4.39 16.01 -5.30
C GLN A 316 -4.83 17.18 -4.42
N PRO A 317 -3.87 17.95 -3.87
CA PRO A 317 -4.22 19.16 -3.14
C PRO A 317 -4.97 20.16 -4.01
N LYS A 318 -6.09 20.66 -3.50
CA LYS A 318 -6.89 21.69 -4.17
C LYS A 318 -6.36 23.07 -3.80
N LEU A 319 -5.64 23.70 -4.72
CA LEU A 319 -5.10 25.04 -4.53
C LEU A 319 -6.14 26.12 -4.83
N ILE A 320 -6.05 27.26 -4.15
CA ILE A 320 -6.91 28.42 -4.39
C ILE A 320 -6.71 28.99 -5.80
N GLU A 321 -7.74 29.60 -6.38
CA GLU A 321 -7.61 30.25 -7.69
C GLU A 321 -6.51 31.32 -7.65
N GLY A 322 -5.69 31.39 -8.70
CA GLY A 322 -4.60 32.36 -8.79
C GLY A 322 -3.40 32.09 -7.87
N TRP A 323 -3.34 30.94 -7.18
CA TRP A 323 -2.24 30.58 -6.27
C TRP A 323 -0.85 30.82 -6.86
N LYS A 324 -0.66 30.54 -8.16
CA LYS A 324 0.62 30.67 -8.84
C LYS A 324 1.13 32.11 -8.84
N ASN A 325 0.22 33.08 -9.02
CA ASN A 325 0.56 34.51 -9.02
C ASN A 325 0.90 35.03 -7.62
N LEU A 326 0.50 34.31 -6.56
CA LEU A 326 0.89 34.64 -5.19
C LEU A 326 2.35 34.29 -4.92
N ILE A 327 2.86 33.22 -5.52
CA ILE A 327 4.25 32.75 -5.40
C ILE A 327 5.14 33.44 -6.44
N GLU A 328 4.70 33.46 -7.69
CA GLU A 328 5.36 34.11 -8.82
C GLU A 328 4.82 35.53 -9.02
N ASN A 329 4.94 36.37 -8.00
CA ASN A 329 4.36 37.70 -8.03
C ASN A 329 5.26 38.67 -8.84
N PRO A 330 4.77 39.25 -9.96
CA PRO A 330 5.58 40.13 -10.80
C PRO A 330 5.88 41.49 -10.16
N THR A 331 5.08 41.89 -9.16
CA THR A 331 5.19 43.15 -8.41
C THR A 331 6.07 42.99 -7.18
N ASN A 332 5.92 41.89 -6.45
CA ASN A 332 6.80 41.51 -5.34
C ASN A 332 7.61 40.27 -5.72
N ARG A 333 8.70 40.49 -6.47
CA ARG A 333 9.48 39.40 -7.05
C ARG A 333 10.31 38.62 -6.05
N GLU A 334 10.51 39.12 -4.83
CA GLU A 334 11.24 38.41 -3.79
C GLU A 334 10.33 38.15 -2.59
N ILE A 335 10.14 36.88 -2.26
CA ILE A 335 9.37 36.47 -1.08
C ILE A 335 10.30 35.72 -0.14
N THR A 336 10.40 36.23 1.09
CA THR A 336 11.07 35.53 2.18
C THR A 336 10.03 34.75 2.97
N TYR A 337 10.35 33.52 3.33
CA TYR A 337 9.53 32.64 4.16
C TYR A 337 10.33 32.21 5.40
N LYS A 338 9.61 32.04 6.50
CA LYS A 338 10.10 31.40 7.74
C LYS A 338 9.20 30.22 8.07
N LEU A 339 9.72 29.21 8.75
CA LEU A 339 8.85 28.16 9.29
C LEU A 339 7.85 28.77 10.29
N ALA A 340 6.63 28.25 10.31
CA ALA A 340 5.59 28.76 11.20
C ALA A 340 6.00 28.67 12.67
N LYS A 341 5.56 29.65 13.46
CA LYS A 341 5.68 29.66 14.92
C LYS A 341 4.41 29.08 15.56
N ASP A 342 4.47 28.76 16.84
CA ASP A 342 3.34 28.18 17.59
C ASP A 342 2.03 28.97 17.45
N ASP A 343 2.10 30.30 17.39
CA ASP A 343 0.93 31.19 17.22
C ASP A 343 0.40 31.25 15.77
N GLN A 344 1.12 30.66 14.83
CA GLN A 344 0.82 30.54 13.40
C GLN A 344 0.44 29.12 13.00
N GLY A 345 0.51 28.16 13.92
CA GLY A 345 0.24 26.73 13.71
C GLY A 345 1.53 25.89 13.66
N ALA A 346 1.38 24.58 13.52
CA ALA A 346 2.53 23.67 13.48
C ALA A 346 3.47 24.00 12.31
N ALA A 347 4.78 24.05 12.59
CA ALA A 347 5.84 24.31 11.61
C ALA A 347 5.98 23.21 10.55
N PHE A 348 5.61 21.98 10.91
CA PHE A 348 5.67 20.79 10.08
C PHE A 348 4.71 19.72 10.60
N ASP A 349 4.28 18.83 9.72
CA ASP A 349 3.39 17.71 10.04
C ASP A 349 3.48 16.63 8.96
N TYR A 350 2.90 15.45 9.19
CA TYR A 350 2.47 14.59 8.09
C TYR A 350 1.11 15.08 7.56
N CYS A 351 0.95 15.11 6.25
CA CYS A 351 -0.27 15.58 5.58
C CYS A 351 -0.88 14.46 4.73
N ASN A 352 -2.21 14.46 4.61
CA ASN A 352 -2.92 13.57 3.69
C ASN A 352 -2.65 13.92 2.22
N LEU A 353 -3.06 13.05 1.29
CA LEU A 353 -2.85 13.27 -0.14
C LEU A 353 -3.54 14.53 -0.71
N ASP A 354 -4.62 14.98 -0.06
CA ASP A 354 -5.30 16.26 -0.36
C ASP A 354 -4.58 17.49 0.21
N GLY A 355 -3.45 17.30 0.89
CA GLY A 355 -2.65 18.36 1.51
C GLY A 355 -3.06 18.77 2.92
N THR A 356 -4.11 18.18 3.51
CA THR A 356 -4.55 18.52 4.87
C THR A 356 -3.57 18.00 5.93
N PRO A 357 -3.15 18.83 6.91
CA PRO A 357 -2.34 18.38 8.05
C PRO A 357 -3.09 17.36 8.91
N LYS A 358 -2.38 16.35 9.45
CA LYS A 358 -2.96 15.32 10.32
C LYS A 358 -3.13 15.76 11.78
N GLY A 359 -2.54 16.89 12.16
CA GLY A 359 -2.59 17.42 13.52
C GLY A 359 -1.74 16.63 14.52
N LEU A 360 -0.61 16.06 14.07
CA LEU A 360 0.27 15.29 14.96
C LEU A 360 1.14 16.21 15.81
N THR A 361 1.45 15.78 17.02
CA THR A 361 2.30 16.53 17.96
C THR A 361 3.75 16.06 17.87
N PHE A 362 4.67 16.98 17.62
CA PHE A 362 6.12 16.73 17.60
C PHE A 362 6.84 17.66 18.57
N THR A 363 7.94 17.17 19.15
CA THR A 363 8.90 18.04 19.84
C THR A 363 9.86 18.61 18.81
N ALA A 364 9.71 19.89 18.49
CA ALA A 364 10.58 20.59 17.56
C ALA A 364 12.03 20.66 18.09
N ALA A 365 12.99 20.56 17.18
CA ALA A 365 14.38 20.91 17.47
C ALA A 365 14.49 22.41 17.79
N SER A 366 15.47 22.79 18.61
CA SER A 366 15.70 24.18 18.97
C SER A 366 16.14 25.01 17.76
N GLY A 367 15.60 26.23 17.61
CA GLY A 367 16.02 27.20 16.60
C GLY A 367 15.48 26.96 15.18
N ILE A 368 14.50 26.06 14.99
CA ILE A 368 13.93 25.81 13.65
C ILE A 368 13.31 27.07 13.02
N GLU A 369 12.88 28.04 13.81
CA GLU A 369 12.37 29.35 13.38
C GLU A 369 13.42 30.19 12.62
N ASP A 370 14.70 29.85 12.76
CA ASP A 370 15.78 30.50 12.02
C ASP A 370 15.87 30.01 10.57
N ALA A 371 15.30 28.85 10.24
CA ALA A 371 15.20 28.36 8.87
C ALA A 371 14.48 29.38 7.97
N LYS A 372 15.08 29.67 6.82
CA LYS A 372 14.62 30.72 5.90
C LYS A 372 14.69 30.25 4.46
N LEU A 373 13.57 30.37 3.76
CA LEU A 373 13.49 30.15 2.30
C LEU A 373 13.23 31.49 1.62
N VAL A 374 14.05 31.86 0.65
CA VAL A 374 13.83 33.04 -0.19
C VAL A 374 13.60 32.56 -1.62
N ILE A 375 12.48 32.94 -2.22
CA ILE A 375 12.16 32.67 -3.63
C ILE A 375 12.14 33.99 -4.38
N TYR A 376 12.87 34.04 -5.49
CA TYR A 376 12.88 35.18 -6.40
C TYR A 376 12.25 34.81 -7.75
N TYR A 377 11.15 35.45 -8.12
CA TYR A 377 10.50 35.30 -9.41
C TYR A 377 11.19 36.12 -10.51
N GLY A 378 11.89 35.41 -11.37
CA GLY A 378 12.43 35.91 -12.63
C GLY A 378 11.50 35.63 -13.81
N THR A 379 11.52 36.52 -14.81
CA THR A 379 10.71 36.39 -16.03
C THR A 379 11.21 35.29 -16.98
N ASN A 380 12.39 34.72 -16.74
CA ASN A 380 12.93 33.57 -17.45
C ASN A 380 13.49 32.52 -16.46
N ALA A 381 13.75 31.30 -16.94
CA ALA A 381 14.15 30.18 -16.08
C ALA A 381 15.45 30.44 -15.30
N GLU A 382 16.41 31.14 -15.90
CA GLU A 382 17.71 31.44 -15.28
C GLU A 382 17.61 32.50 -14.17
N SER A 383 16.64 33.40 -14.25
CA SER A 383 16.40 34.44 -13.24
C SER A 383 15.48 34.00 -12.11
N ARG A 384 14.85 32.82 -12.21
CA ARG A 384 14.07 32.21 -11.12
C ARG A 384 15.02 31.55 -10.13
N THR A 385 15.32 32.24 -9.05
CA THR A 385 16.31 31.78 -8.06
C THR A 385 15.68 31.50 -6.70
N TYR A 386 16.35 30.66 -5.91
CA TYR A 386 16.00 30.45 -4.52
C TYR A 386 17.26 30.41 -3.64
N THR A 387 17.09 30.77 -2.38
CA THR A 387 18.08 30.55 -1.33
C THR A 387 17.38 29.93 -0.13
N TYR A 388 17.79 28.73 0.23
CA TYR A 388 17.46 28.14 1.53
C TYR A 388 18.62 28.39 2.51
N THR A 389 18.30 28.84 3.72
CA THR A 389 19.22 28.97 4.86
C THR A 389 18.70 28.09 5.99
N ALA A 390 19.49 27.10 6.40
CA ALA A 390 19.15 26.23 7.54
C ALA A 390 19.36 26.97 8.89
N PRO A 391 18.83 26.44 10.01
CA PRO A 391 19.01 27.02 11.34
C PRO A 391 20.47 27.26 11.75
N ASP A 392 21.40 26.42 11.29
CA ASP A 392 22.84 26.56 11.55
C ASP A 392 23.52 27.65 10.69
N GLY A 393 22.76 28.32 9.81
CA GLY A 393 23.24 29.35 8.90
C GLY A 393 23.78 28.83 7.57
N SER A 394 23.86 27.51 7.37
CA SER A 394 24.28 26.93 6.08
C SER A 394 23.29 27.26 4.97
N GLN A 395 23.79 27.44 3.74
CA GLN A 395 22.97 27.90 2.61
C GLN A 395 23.02 26.96 1.41
N VAL A 396 21.84 26.73 0.81
CA VAL A 396 21.67 26.11 -0.51
C VAL A 396 21.09 27.16 -1.45
N LYS A 397 21.76 27.36 -2.60
CA LYS A 397 21.37 28.37 -3.60
C LYS A 397 21.30 27.75 -4.99
N GLY A 398 20.24 28.06 -5.73
CA GLY A 398 20.04 27.55 -7.08
C GLY A 398 18.89 28.24 -7.81
N THR A 399 18.45 27.62 -8.90
CA THR A 399 17.26 28.01 -9.65
C THR A 399 16.08 27.11 -9.30
N TYR A 400 14.86 27.54 -9.63
CA TYR A 400 13.68 26.68 -9.48
C TYR A 400 12.76 26.73 -10.70
N THR A 401 11.99 25.66 -10.87
CA THR A 401 10.83 25.62 -11.77
C THR A 401 9.56 25.42 -10.97
N LEU A 402 8.42 25.88 -11.51
CA LEU A 402 7.10 25.70 -10.90
C LEU A 402 6.09 25.24 -11.97
N SER A 403 5.61 24.02 -11.81
CA SER A 403 4.64 23.40 -12.72
C SER A 403 3.23 23.99 -12.52
N ASN A 404 2.31 23.70 -13.45
CA ASN A 404 0.91 24.13 -13.32
C ASN A 404 0.12 23.28 -12.31
N GLU A 405 0.65 22.11 -11.97
CA GLU A 405 0.11 21.15 -11.01
C GLU A 405 0.59 21.42 -9.59
N GLY A 406 1.33 22.53 -9.37
CA GLY A 406 1.82 22.91 -8.05
C GLY A 406 3.06 22.14 -7.59
N VAL A 407 3.97 21.76 -8.50
CA VAL A 407 5.25 21.14 -8.14
C VAL A 407 6.38 22.15 -8.31
N ILE A 408 7.13 22.41 -7.24
CA ILE A 408 8.37 23.20 -7.28
C ILE A 408 9.55 22.25 -7.35
N THR A 409 10.43 22.43 -8.34
CA THR A 409 11.69 21.68 -8.43
C THR A 409 12.86 22.62 -8.20
N PHE A 410 13.66 22.33 -7.18
CA PHE A 410 14.82 23.12 -6.79
C PHE A 410 16.09 22.53 -7.42
N SER A 411 16.87 23.33 -8.14
CA SER A 411 18.01 22.81 -8.91
C SER A 411 19.09 22.10 -8.07
N LYS A 412 19.14 22.36 -6.75
CA LYS A 412 20.06 21.72 -5.79
C LYS A 412 19.36 21.19 -4.54
N GLY A 413 18.03 21.03 -4.57
CA GLY A 413 17.24 20.65 -3.40
C GLY A 413 17.29 21.70 -2.27
N LEU A 414 16.92 21.30 -1.05
CA LEU A 414 16.92 22.14 0.15
C LEU A 414 17.90 21.65 1.24
N GLY A 415 18.81 20.72 0.90
CA GLY A 415 19.63 20.04 1.90
C GLY A 415 18.81 19.13 2.81
N ASN A 416 19.32 18.88 4.02
CA ASN A 416 18.70 18.02 5.02
C ASN A 416 18.76 18.71 6.40
N THR A 417 17.65 19.29 6.84
CA THR A 417 17.55 20.02 8.11
C THR A 417 16.71 19.23 9.11
N ALA A 418 17.29 18.90 10.27
CA ALA A 418 16.55 18.24 11.34
C ALA A 418 15.52 19.21 11.95
N LEU A 419 14.23 18.85 11.89
CA LEU A 419 13.14 19.61 12.50
C LEU A 419 12.64 18.95 13.80
N ALA A 420 12.77 17.63 13.92
CA ALA A 420 12.56 16.84 15.15
C ALA A 420 13.40 15.56 15.10
N ALA A 421 13.43 14.79 16.20
CA ALA A 421 14.27 13.59 16.35
C ALA A 421 14.20 12.59 15.18
N ASN A 422 13.02 12.43 14.56
CA ASN A 422 12.79 11.55 13.40
C ASN A 422 12.09 12.28 12.24
N PHE A 423 12.31 13.59 12.11
CA PHE A 423 11.65 14.40 11.08
C PHE A 423 12.64 15.41 10.51
N ASN A 424 13.09 15.17 9.28
CA ASN A 424 14.03 16.05 8.62
C ASN A 424 13.42 16.67 7.36
N MET A 425 13.54 17.98 7.24
CA MET A 425 13.18 18.69 6.04
C MET A 425 14.18 18.44 4.93
N SER A 426 13.69 17.99 3.78
CA SER A 426 14.45 17.76 2.55
C SER A 426 13.50 17.76 1.36
N ALA A 427 14.04 17.88 0.15
CA ALA A 427 13.26 17.65 -1.06
C ALA A 427 13.13 16.15 -1.37
N ASN A 428 12.30 15.79 -2.36
CA ASN A 428 12.33 14.46 -2.98
C ASN A 428 13.69 14.19 -3.64
N ALA A 429 13.96 12.94 -4.04
CA ALA A 429 15.21 12.56 -4.70
C ALA A 429 15.47 13.31 -6.03
N ASP A 430 14.40 13.72 -6.72
CA ASP A 430 14.42 14.56 -7.92
C ASP A 430 14.47 16.07 -7.60
N ASN A 431 14.69 16.42 -6.33
CA ASN A 431 14.67 17.77 -5.77
C ASN A 431 13.33 18.51 -5.85
N SER A 432 12.22 17.79 -6.04
CA SER A 432 10.88 18.38 -6.05
C SER A 432 10.23 18.47 -4.67
N LEU A 433 9.29 19.40 -4.52
CA LEU A 433 8.28 19.46 -3.47
C LEU A 433 6.94 19.85 -4.08
N ARG A 434 5.84 19.30 -3.54
CA ARG A 434 4.48 19.65 -3.95
C ARG A 434 3.91 20.74 -3.07
N ILE A 435 3.25 21.73 -3.65
CA ILE A 435 2.43 22.70 -2.92
C ILE A 435 1.19 21.98 -2.41
N LEU A 436 1.04 21.90 -1.09
CA LEU A 436 -0.09 21.27 -0.42
C LEU A 436 -1.22 22.27 -0.18
N SER A 437 -0.87 23.52 0.17
CA SER A 437 -1.84 24.59 0.30
C SER A 437 -1.17 25.95 0.18
N VAL A 438 -1.97 26.94 -0.19
CA VAL A 438 -1.60 28.35 -0.22
C VAL A 438 -2.74 29.13 0.44
N SER A 439 -2.40 30.05 1.34
CA SER A 439 -3.38 30.95 1.95
C SER A 439 -2.99 32.41 1.72
N THR A 440 -3.99 33.29 1.79
CA THR A 440 -3.78 34.73 1.76
C THR A 440 -4.14 35.34 3.10
N ASP A 441 -3.47 36.43 3.45
CA ASP A 441 -3.92 37.32 4.51
C ASP A 441 -5.29 37.89 4.11
N ALA A 442 -6.30 37.66 4.94
CA ALA A 442 -7.68 38.01 4.62
C ALA A 442 -7.90 39.54 4.46
N TYR A 443 -6.97 40.36 4.98
CA TYR A 443 -6.99 41.81 4.85
C TYR A 443 -6.30 42.29 3.58
N SER A 444 -5.02 41.96 3.40
CA SER A 444 -4.21 42.48 2.29
C SER A 444 -4.35 41.67 1.00
N GLY A 445 -4.89 40.45 1.06
CA GLY A 445 -4.87 39.49 -0.04
C GLY A 445 -3.46 39.00 -0.39
N ALA A 446 -2.44 39.42 0.36
CA ALA A 446 -1.07 38.99 0.15
C ALA A 446 -0.88 37.53 0.55
N LEU A 447 0.11 36.86 -0.05
CA LEU A 447 0.51 35.52 0.35
C LEU A 447 0.82 35.49 1.85
N LYS A 448 0.24 34.53 2.57
CA LYS A 448 0.44 34.34 3.99
C LYS A 448 1.10 33.00 4.27
N ASP A 449 0.40 31.89 4.00
CA ASP A 449 0.89 30.55 4.28
C ASP A 449 1.17 29.78 2.98
N LEU A 450 2.25 29.01 2.97
CA LEU A 450 2.65 28.08 1.91
C LEU A 450 3.04 26.74 2.56
N TRP A 451 2.30 25.69 2.26
CA TRP A 451 2.68 24.34 2.66
C TRP A 451 3.38 23.62 1.52
N LEU A 452 4.59 23.10 1.77
CA LEU A 452 5.35 22.29 0.82
C LEU A 452 5.48 20.85 1.33
N GLY A 453 5.21 19.87 0.48
CA GLY A 453 5.16 18.46 0.83
C GLY A 453 6.21 17.64 0.10
N LYS A 454 7.06 16.96 0.87
CA LYS A 454 7.89 15.85 0.39
C LYS A 454 7.05 14.58 0.34
N SER A 455 7.20 13.78 -0.71
CA SER A 455 6.47 12.51 -0.84
C SER A 455 6.95 11.51 0.20
N CYS A 456 6.02 10.93 0.96
CA CYS A 456 6.25 9.67 1.64
C CYS A 456 5.71 8.57 0.73
N VAL A 457 6.62 7.72 0.26
CA VAL A 457 6.27 6.58 -0.58
C VAL A 457 6.34 5.31 0.24
N ASP A 458 5.43 4.37 -0.03
CA ASP A 458 5.52 3.03 0.51
C ASP A 458 6.61 2.22 -0.20
N ASP A 459 6.73 0.96 0.15
CA ASP A 459 7.64 -0.01 -0.44
C ASP A 459 7.39 -0.26 -1.94
N GLN A 460 6.25 0.17 -2.47
CA GLN A 460 5.90 0.10 -3.89
C GLN A 460 6.22 1.41 -4.64
N GLY A 461 6.80 2.40 -3.95
CA GLY A 461 7.03 3.73 -4.51
C GLY A 461 5.75 4.57 -4.63
N GLN A 462 4.62 4.08 -4.11
CA GLN A 462 3.35 4.78 -4.15
C GLN A 462 3.29 5.81 -3.03
N ARG A 463 2.97 7.05 -3.39
CA ARG A 463 2.80 8.11 -2.40
C ARG A 463 1.54 7.85 -1.58
N PHE A 464 1.68 7.66 -0.28
CA PHE A 464 0.55 7.47 0.64
C PHE A 464 0.28 8.69 1.53
N GLN A 465 1.26 9.60 1.67
CA GLN A 465 1.12 10.87 2.40
C GLN A 465 2.22 11.85 2.00
N TYR A 466 2.21 13.05 2.58
CA TYR A 466 3.32 13.98 2.51
C TYR A 466 3.94 14.20 3.88
N GLN A 467 5.25 14.46 3.89
CA GLN A 467 5.90 15.17 4.96
C GLN A 467 5.83 16.67 4.64
N GLY A 468 4.97 17.40 5.35
CA GLY A 468 4.63 18.80 5.10
C GLY A 468 5.46 19.79 5.89
N TYR A 469 5.81 20.90 5.25
CA TYR A 469 6.58 22.02 5.80
C TYR A 469 5.76 23.30 5.67
N HIS A 470 5.48 23.96 6.79
CA HIS A 470 4.64 25.15 6.86
C HIS A 470 5.49 26.41 6.80
N TRP A 471 5.48 27.07 5.66
CA TRP A 471 6.20 28.31 5.39
C TRP A 471 5.29 29.51 5.47
N VAL A 472 5.61 30.45 6.37
CA VAL A 472 4.90 31.72 6.51
C VAL A 472 5.66 32.82 5.78
N ALA A 473 5.01 33.46 4.83
CA ALA A 473 5.56 34.57 4.05
C ALA A 473 5.79 35.81 4.92
N GLN A 474 6.99 36.37 4.82
CA GLN A 474 7.43 37.56 5.52
C GLN A 474 7.13 38.78 4.64
N THR A 475 5.89 39.27 4.69
CA THR A 475 5.49 40.46 3.94
C THR A 475 5.94 41.73 4.70
N LYS A 476 6.86 42.51 4.11
CA LYS A 476 7.23 43.83 4.65
C LYS A 476 5.97 44.72 4.70
N GLY A 477 5.56 45.12 5.90
CA GLY A 477 4.45 46.06 6.14
C GLY A 477 3.17 45.44 6.73
N ALA A 478 3.05 44.12 6.85
CA ALA A 478 1.93 43.49 7.55
C ALA A 478 2.15 43.33 9.07
N ALA A 479 3.42 43.35 9.51
CA ALA A 479 3.83 42.96 10.86
C ALA A 479 3.54 44.00 11.98
N ASP A 480 3.25 45.27 11.66
CA ASP A 480 3.26 46.32 12.70
C ASP A 480 1.93 47.04 12.94
N VAL A 481 0.86 46.72 12.20
CA VAL A 481 -0.47 47.30 12.47
C VAL A 481 -1.32 46.27 13.16
N LYS A 482 -1.52 46.41 14.48
CA LYS A 482 -2.45 45.58 15.26
C LYS A 482 -3.86 45.71 14.67
N ARG A 483 -4.53 44.58 14.41
CA ARG A 483 -5.84 44.54 13.74
C ARG A 483 -6.81 43.68 14.54
N TYR A 484 -8.07 44.09 14.55
CA TYR A 484 -9.17 43.37 15.15
C TYR A 484 -10.16 42.95 14.06
N THR A 485 -10.65 41.71 14.12
CA THR A 485 -11.57 41.16 13.12
C THR A 485 -12.99 41.22 13.63
N GLY A 486 -13.77 42.21 13.20
CA GLY A 486 -15.18 42.28 13.56
C GLY A 486 -16.05 41.40 12.67
N LYS A 487 -17.16 40.90 13.22
CA LYS A 487 -18.27 40.30 12.45
C LYS A 487 -19.63 40.68 13.02
N LEU A 488 -20.61 40.79 12.14
CA LEU A 488 -22.04 40.88 12.47
C LEU A 488 -22.65 39.47 12.42
N TYR A 489 -23.48 39.15 13.39
CA TYR A 489 -24.19 37.89 13.53
C TYR A 489 -25.69 38.14 13.66
N ILE A 490 -26.48 37.23 13.08
CA ILE A 490 -27.92 37.13 13.31
C ILE A 490 -28.29 35.66 13.47
N PHE A 491 -29.17 35.37 14.42
CA PHE A 491 -29.72 34.02 14.62
C PHE A 491 -31.23 34.03 14.77
N ASP A 492 -31.87 32.92 14.41
CA ASP A 492 -33.33 32.73 14.52
C ASP A 492 -33.76 32.14 15.86
N SER A 493 -35.06 31.96 16.08
CA SER A 493 -35.59 31.40 17.33
C SER A 493 -35.20 29.93 17.55
N GLY A 494 -34.77 29.24 16.49
CA GLY A 494 -34.15 27.91 16.53
C GLY A 494 -32.63 27.95 16.75
N PHE A 495 -32.04 29.13 16.99
CA PHE A 495 -30.62 29.37 17.17
C PHE A 495 -29.76 29.04 15.93
N ASN A 496 -30.34 29.02 14.73
CA ASN A 496 -29.54 28.94 13.50
C ASN A 496 -28.92 30.30 13.23
N ALA A 497 -27.59 30.36 13.21
CA ALA A 497 -26.84 31.60 13.06
C ALA A 497 -26.27 31.76 11.64
N MET A 498 -26.20 33.01 11.18
CA MET A 498 -25.44 33.44 10.01
C MET A 498 -24.59 34.66 10.37
N SER A 499 -23.48 34.87 9.65
CA SER A 499 -22.54 35.97 9.94
C SER A 499 -22.11 36.71 8.68
N SER A 500 -21.70 37.96 8.85
CA SER A 500 -21.11 38.76 7.79
C SER A 500 -19.71 38.25 7.39
N ALA A 501 -19.24 38.70 6.23
CA ALA A 501 -17.81 38.74 5.96
C ALA A 501 -17.10 39.57 7.06
N PRO A 502 -15.82 39.27 7.36
CA PRO A 502 -15.06 40.01 8.36
C PRO A 502 -14.86 41.46 7.95
N THR A 503 -14.96 42.37 8.91
CA THR A 503 -14.56 43.77 8.78
C THR A 503 -13.33 44.00 9.67
N PHE A 504 -12.23 44.48 9.08
CA PHE A 504 -10.96 44.66 9.78
C PHE A 504 -10.84 46.06 10.37
N ILE A 505 -10.63 46.13 11.68
CA ILE A 505 -10.47 47.36 12.47
C ILE A 505 -9.00 47.53 12.81
N THR A 506 -8.42 48.66 12.41
CA THR A 506 -6.98 48.93 12.61
C THR A 506 -6.72 50.24 13.36
N THR A 507 -7.68 51.17 13.32
CA THR A 507 -7.57 52.51 13.88
C THR A 507 -8.94 53.04 14.32
N ASP A 508 -8.98 54.20 14.96
CA ASP A 508 -10.21 54.96 15.15
C ASP A 508 -10.88 55.28 13.81
N GLY A 509 -12.19 55.00 13.69
CA GLY A 509 -12.87 55.25 12.42
C GLY A 509 -14.27 54.65 12.33
N ASN A 510 -14.89 54.85 11.17
CA ASN A 510 -16.17 54.24 10.84
C ASN A 510 -15.93 52.94 10.07
N TYR A 511 -16.61 51.87 10.49
CA TYR A 511 -16.50 50.53 9.92
C TYR A 511 -17.89 50.03 9.57
N THR A 512 -18.03 49.44 8.39
CA THR A 512 -19.32 48.93 7.91
C THR A 512 -19.28 47.40 7.81
N PHE A 513 -20.32 46.79 8.34
CA PHE A 513 -20.57 45.36 8.37
C PHE A 513 -21.75 45.07 7.46
N THR A 514 -21.59 44.15 6.52
CA THR A 514 -22.65 43.79 5.57
C THR A 514 -22.88 42.29 5.64
N LEU A 515 -24.06 41.90 6.10
CA LEU A 515 -24.53 40.53 6.15
C LEU A 515 -25.56 40.35 5.05
N LYS A 516 -25.21 39.57 4.02
CA LYS A 516 -26.10 39.25 2.89
C LYS A 516 -26.86 37.95 3.15
N GLY A 517 -28.05 37.82 2.56
CA GLY A 517 -28.88 36.61 2.63
C GLY A 517 -30.34 36.93 2.92
N LYS A 518 -31.01 35.99 3.60
CA LYS A 518 -32.41 36.12 3.97
C LYS A 518 -32.62 35.61 5.39
N GLN A 519 -33.38 36.36 6.19
CA GLN A 519 -33.85 35.96 7.51
C GLN A 519 -35.31 36.40 7.67
N THR A 520 -36.17 35.49 8.11
CA THR A 520 -37.61 35.75 8.29
C THR A 520 -38.07 35.64 9.74
N ASP A 521 -37.23 35.10 10.61
CA ASP A 521 -37.48 34.98 12.05
C ASP A 521 -36.23 35.41 12.83
N ALA A 522 -35.80 36.65 12.63
CA ALA A 522 -34.72 37.23 13.41
C ALA A 522 -35.08 37.15 14.90
N TYR A 523 -34.16 36.60 15.70
CA TYR A 523 -34.34 36.44 17.14
C TYR A 523 -33.26 37.17 17.92
N GLY A 524 -32.00 37.06 17.52
CA GLY A 524 -30.92 37.86 18.08
C GLY A 524 -29.94 38.38 17.03
N VAL A 525 -29.40 39.56 17.27
CA VAL A 525 -28.48 40.27 16.36
C VAL A 525 -27.38 40.90 17.19
N TYR A 526 -26.12 40.57 16.91
CA TYR A 526 -24.99 41.12 17.64
C TYR A 526 -23.76 41.29 16.76
N LEU A 527 -22.91 42.24 17.13
CA LEU A 527 -21.63 42.49 16.50
C LEU A 527 -20.54 42.18 17.51
N ASP A 528 -19.60 41.34 17.12
CA ASP A 528 -18.43 41.01 17.93
C ASP A 528 -17.15 41.49 17.26
N VAL A 529 -16.26 42.07 18.07
CA VAL A 529 -14.88 42.38 17.70
C VAL A 529 -13.94 41.72 18.71
N PRO A 530 -13.48 40.47 18.43
CA PRO A 530 -12.63 39.75 19.34
C PRO A 530 -11.31 40.43 19.63
N LYS A 531 -10.83 40.26 20.87
CA LYS A 531 -9.61 40.84 21.45
C LYS A 531 -9.58 42.37 21.58
N LEU A 532 -10.50 43.10 20.95
CA LEU A 532 -10.52 44.56 21.01
C LEU A 532 -10.59 45.07 22.45
N TYR A 533 -11.48 44.52 23.26
CA TYR A 533 -11.64 44.95 24.65
C TYR A 533 -10.45 44.56 25.54
N LYS A 534 -9.88 43.37 25.33
CA LYS A 534 -8.66 42.93 26.04
C LYS A 534 -7.49 43.89 25.81
N ASP A 535 -7.31 44.30 24.56
CA ASP A 535 -6.18 45.14 24.16
C ASP A 535 -6.45 46.63 24.40
N HIS A 536 -7.72 47.03 24.44
CA HIS A 536 -8.19 48.39 24.61
C HIS A 536 -9.41 48.46 25.54
N HIS A 537 -9.16 48.45 26.85
CA HIS A 537 -10.21 48.39 27.88
C HIS A 537 -11.17 49.60 27.85
N ASN A 538 -10.71 50.76 27.36
CA ASN A 538 -11.50 51.98 27.21
C ASN A 538 -12.03 52.17 25.77
N CYS A 539 -12.14 51.10 24.98
CA CYS A 539 -12.69 51.22 23.63
C CYS A 539 -14.20 51.55 23.64
N ASP A 540 -14.72 52.06 22.53
CA ASP A 540 -16.16 52.16 22.25
C ASP A 540 -16.43 51.65 20.85
N VAL A 541 -17.51 50.88 20.70
CA VAL A 541 -18.05 50.43 19.42
C VAL A 541 -19.45 51.02 19.30
N LYS A 542 -19.55 52.26 18.81
CA LYS A 542 -20.80 53.01 18.74
C LYS A 542 -21.57 52.71 17.46
N ILE A 543 -22.86 52.37 17.55
CA ILE A 543 -23.70 52.19 16.36
C ILE A 543 -23.99 53.56 15.73
N VAL A 544 -23.73 53.70 14.43
CA VAL A 544 -23.90 54.96 13.67
C VAL A 544 -25.06 54.87 12.70
N SER A 545 -25.25 53.72 12.06
CA SER A 545 -26.41 53.50 11.19
C SER A 545 -26.73 52.03 11.05
N ILE A 546 -28.01 51.71 10.91
CA ILE A 546 -28.52 50.38 10.59
C ILE A 546 -29.40 50.51 9.34
N LYS A 547 -29.15 49.65 8.36
CA LYS A 547 -30.00 49.52 7.17
C LYS A 547 -30.36 48.05 6.93
N VAL A 548 -31.61 47.80 6.60
CA VAL A 548 -32.14 46.47 6.28
C VAL A 548 -32.83 46.53 4.93
N ASP A 549 -32.39 45.71 3.98
CA ASP A 549 -32.78 45.75 2.57
C ASP A 549 -32.74 47.18 1.99
N GLY A 550 -31.65 47.90 2.30
CA GLY A 550 -31.41 49.27 1.88
C GLY A 550 -32.19 50.35 2.64
N ARG A 551 -33.14 49.99 3.51
CA ARG A 551 -33.97 50.94 4.29
C ARG A 551 -33.36 51.19 5.66
N SER A 552 -33.29 52.46 6.08
CA SER A 552 -32.80 52.81 7.43
C SER A 552 -33.75 52.29 8.51
N VAL A 553 -33.17 51.70 9.56
CA VAL A 553 -33.88 51.26 10.76
C VAL A 553 -33.68 52.31 11.86
N PRO A 554 -34.75 52.83 12.49
CA PRO A 554 -34.63 53.68 13.68
C PRO A 554 -34.02 52.91 14.85
N PHE A 555 -33.14 53.53 15.63
CA PHE A 555 -32.52 52.92 16.80
C PHE A 555 -32.08 53.98 17.82
N ASP A 556 -31.90 53.54 19.06
CA ASP A 556 -31.22 54.28 20.11
C ASP A 556 -29.98 53.51 20.55
N ASP A 557 -28.79 54.02 20.24
CA ASP A 557 -27.51 53.41 20.60
C ASP A 557 -27.27 53.35 22.11
N THR A 558 -27.97 54.15 22.91
CA THR A 558 -27.91 54.08 24.38
C THR A 558 -28.71 52.90 24.94
N ALA A 559 -29.75 52.46 24.24
CA ALA A 559 -30.56 51.29 24.60
C ALA A 559 -29.95 49.96 24.11
N ILE A 560 -29.09 50.01 23.08
CA ILE A 560 -28.38 48.82 22.58
C ILE A 560 -27.29 48.41 23.57
N ASN A 561 -27.34 47.16 24.06
CA ASN A 561 -26.35 46.69 25.03
C ASN A 561 -24.93 46.83 24.49
N ARG A 562 -24.09 47.50 25.28
CA ARG A 562 -22.62 47.40 25.23
C ARG A 562 -22.21 46.30 26.20
N GLY A 563 -21.25 45.49 25.80
CA GLY A 563 -20.79 44.39 26.64
C GLY A 563 -19.52 43.75 26.12
N THR A 564 -19.11 42.72 26.83
CA THR A 564 -18.22 41.69 26.31
C THR A 564 -19.02 40.49 25.80
N ALA A 565 -18.39 39.61 25.03
CA ALA A 565 -19.06 38.41 24.54
C ALA A 565 -19.32 37.41 25.68
N ASP A 566 -20.37 36.60 25.54
CA ASP A 566 -20.74 35.62 26.57
C ASP A 566 -19.57 34.66 26.82
N ASN A 567 -19.13 34.58 28.08
CA ASN A 567 -17.96 33.79 28.50
C ASN A 567 -16.61 34.19 27.86
N ASP A 568 -16.52 35.36 27.22
CA ASP A 568 -15.30 35.91 26.65
C ASP A 568 -15.17 37.42 26.91
N HIS A 569 -14.55 37.75 28.05
CA HIS A 569 -14.17 39.11 28.45
C HIS A 569 -13.03 39.71 27.61
N SER A 570 -12.62 39.11 26.49
CA SER A 570 -11.66 39.73 25.56
C SER A 570 -12.32 40.45 24.38
N THR A 571 -13.56 40.09 24.07
CA THR A 571 -14.29 40.51 22.88
C THR A 571 -15.19 41.70 23.17
N ALA A 572 -15.12 42.76 22.38
CA ALA A 572 -16.09 43.85 22.45
C ALA A 572 -17.37 43.44 21.69
N ARG A 573 -18.53 43.52 22.34
CA ARG A 573 -19.84 43.14 21.78
C ARG A 573 -20.83 44.29 21.78
N ARG A 574 -21.57 44.46 20.68
CA ARG A 574 -22.82 45.25 20.64
C ARG A 574 -23.98 44.33 20.33
N TYR A 575 -24.94 44.23 21.25
CA TYR A 575 -26.10 43.34 21.12
C TYR A 575 -27.31 44.14 20.62
N LEU A 576 -27.43 44.27 19.30
CA LEU A 576 -28.45 45.10 18.64
C LEU A 576 -29.87 44.60 18.91
N VAL A 577 -30.07 43.27 18.88
CA VAL A 577 -31.31 42.62 19.32
C VAL A 577 -30.90 41.58 20.32
N ASN A 578 -31.04 41.89 21.61
CA ASN A 578 -30.79 40.98 22.70
C ASN A 578 -32.11 40.31 23.09
N PRO A 579 -32.30 38.99 22.83
CA PRO A 579 -33.55 38.31 23.17
C PRO A 579 -33.93 38.39 24.66
N TRP A 580 -32.95 38.68 25.51
CA TRP A 580 -33.08 38.75 26.97
C TRP A 580 -32.98 40.18 27.52
N GLY A 581 -32.81 41.17 26.65
CA GLY A 581 -32.61 42.57 27.01
C GLY A 581 -33.72 43.48 26.52
N ASP A 582 -33.48 44.78 26.64
CA ASP A 582 -34.47 45.82 26.30
C ASP A 582 -34.72 45.95 24.79
N THR A 583 -33.81 45.45 23.94
CA THR A 583 -33.93 45.48 22.47
C THR A 583 -34.60 44.22 21.88
N LYS A 584 -35.15 43.31 22.70
CA LYS A 584 -35.77 42.06 22.22
C LYS A 584 -36.90 42.28 21.21
N ASP A 585 -37.64 43.40 21.33
CA ASP A 585 -38.79 43.71 20.49
C ASP A 585 -38.38 44.36 19.15
N ASP A 586 -37.11 44.78 19.01
CA ASP A 586 -36.57 45.32 17.76
C ASP A 586 -36.33 44.25 16.69
N LYS A 587 -36.44 42.97 17.06
CA LYS A 587 -36.23 41.81 16.17
C LYS A 587 -36.99 41.90 14.84
N GLN A 588 -38.18 42.52 14.85
CA GLN A 588 -39.00 42.72 13.66
C GLN A 588 -38.32 43.55 12.56
N TYR A 589 -37.38 44.42 12.93
CA TYR A 589 -36.66 45.28 11.98
C TYR A 589 -35.53 44.55 11.26
N TYR A 590 -35.14 43.36 11.73
CA TYR A 590 -33.99 42.61 11.21
C TYR A 590 -34.38 41.37 10.42
N ASN A 591 -35.65 41.27 10.02
CA ASN A 591 -36.06 40.37 8.95
C ASN A 591 -35.72 41.00 7.60
N PHE A 592 -35.04 40.26 6.73
CA PHE A 592 -34.46 40.79 5.50
C PHE A 592 -34.42 39.73 4.39
N SER A 593 -34.32 40.19 3.16
CA SER A 593 -34.34 39.36 1.94
C SER A 593 -33.13 39.55 1.04
N ASP A 594 -32.33 40.60 1.27
CA ASP A 594 -31.08 40.90 0.57
C ASP A 594 -29.92 41.09 1.56
N ALA A 595 -29.98 42.10 2.43
CA ALA A 595 -28.89 42.38 3.37
C ALA A 595 -29.26 43.22 4.61
N VAL A 596 -28.50 43.01 5.68
CA VAL A 596 -28.38 43.91 6.84
C VAL A 596 -27.02 44.60 6.77
N VAL A 597 -27.01 45.93 6.85
CA VAL A 597 -25.81 46.78 6.81
C VAL A 597 -25.75 47.63 8.07
N ILE A 598 -24.70 47.45 8.87
CA ILE A 598 -24.49 48.21 10.11
C ILE A 598 -23.17 48.95 10.02
N THR A 599 -23.20 50.26 10.25
CA THR A 599 -21.99 51.07 10.40
C THR A 599 -21.80 51.41 11.86
N VAL A 600 -20.59 51.18 12.36
CA VAL A 600 -20.17 51.55 13.71
C VAL A 600 -19.00 52.52 13.66
N LYS A 601 -18.89 53.38 14.66
CA LYS A 601 -17.70 54.17 14.93
C LYS A 601 -16.92 53.48 16.04
N VAL A 602 -15.72 53.02 15.71
CA VAL A 602 -14.80 52.45 16.69
C VAL A 602 -13.88 53.55 17.20
N LYS A 603 -13.76 53.62 18.53
CA LYS A 603 -12.72 54.34 19.25
C LYS A 603 -11.89 53.32 20.02
N LEU A 604 -10.59 53.26 19.77
CA LEU A 604 -9.69 52.38 20.52
C LEU A 604 -9.48 52.89 21.95
N ASP A 605 -9.62 54.20 22.19
CA ASP A 605 -9.65 54.76 23.53
C ASP A 605 -10.60 55.96 23.56
N CYS A 606 -11.65 55.89 24.35
CA CYS A 606 -12.59 56.99 24.61
C CYS A 606 -12.39 57.63 25.98
N GLY A 607 -11.35 57.24 26.72
CA GLY A 607 -10.96 57.80 28.02
C GLY A 607 -11.69 57.19 29.22
N THR A 608 -12.66 56.30 29.01
CA THR A 608 -13.39 55.60 30.07
C THR A 608 -13.90 54.26 29.57
N ASN A 609 -14.18 53.32 30.47
CA ASN A 609 -14.76 52.04 30.11
C ASN A 609 -16.27 52.20 29.90
N VAL A 610 -16.69 52.19 28.64
CA VAL A 610 -18.12 52.25 28.27
C VAL A 610 -18.66 50.90 27.81
N MET A 611 -17.79 49.91 27.62
CA MET A 611 -18.20 48.59 27.10
C MET A 611 -18.72 47.67 28.20
N GLU A 612 -18.30 47.86 29.45
CA GLU A 612 -18.94 47.27 30.64
C GLU A 612 -19.41 48.41 31.57
N PRO A 613 -20.51 49.11 31.20
CA PRO A 613 -21.00 50.29 31.93
C PRO A 613 -21.70 49.97 33.25
#